data_AF-A0A6M1NLN9-F1
#
_entry.id   AF-A0A6M1NLN9-F1
#
_cell.length_a   1.000
_cell.length_b   1.000
_cell.length_c   1.000
_cell.angle_alpha   90.00
_cell.angle_beta   90.00
_cell.angle_gamma   90.00
#
_symmetry.space_group_name_H-M   'P 1'
#
loop_
_entity.id
_entity.type
_entity.pdbx_description
1 polymer ?
#
loop_
_entity_poly.entity_id
_entity_poly.type
_entity_poly.pdbx_seq_one_letter_code
_entity_poly.pdbx_strand_id
1 'polypeptide(L)'
;MKNIFTTLIALIMIVQSGFAQKLERATNTAIDSMAAFRKTSPLCLDEKRLAFLHQFQRYSDRLEASTFKAYLTKPEDEAEQMEKEVPMIYCYREAFDKVLDEVKKTKLKKGTARVWLLYNMGFVVKTPSGCFGIDVEHRLAEQLEPYLDFLCITHNHGDHAHVKLMEAMTKAGKPVITNFYKGCAEYLSTTATSYQIGKFTVRTDISSHLRSPKLPDFVMSLRIDCGADGGGFSLLHCGDSGFESDRFANVQGDVDMLILRWGAPRENDIIGTAEGLVNPKYAVLSHLIELRHEPKGQASITQTLKHLTGVDCENTIMPFWGEQMVWKNGKLIR
;
A
#
# COMPACT_ATOMS: atom_id res chain seq x y z
N MET A 1 -39.44 9.57 -67.70
CA MET A 1 -40.45 9.80 -66.64
C MET A 1 -40.56 8.56 -65.78
N LYS A 2 -40.30 8.73 -64.47
CA LYS A 2 -40.69 7.88 -63.32
C LYS A 2 -40.15 6.43 -63.21
N ASN A 3 -39.25 6.31 -62.22
CA ASN A 3 -39.24 5.33 -61.12
C ASN A 3 -39.16 3.82 -61.43
N ILE A 4 -38.09 3.17 -60.99
CA ILE A 4 -38.08 2.26 -59.83
C ILE A 4 -36.67 2.31 -59.23
N PHE A 5 -36.55 3.05 -58.13
CA PHE A 5 -35.35 3.25 -57.32
C PHE A 5 -35.74 2.75 -55.92
N THR A 6 -35.88 1.43 -55.75
CA THR A 6 -36.44 0.89 -54.50
C THR A 6 -35.93 -0.51 -54.15
N THR A 7 -34.63 -0.78 -54.27
CA THR A 7 -34.07 -2.03 -53.72
C THR A 7 -32.61 -1.95 -53.26
N LEU A 8 -32.16 -0.81 -52.72
CA LEU A 8 -30.82 -0.74 -52.12
C LEU A 8 -30.71 0.28 -50.96
N ILE A 9 -31.71 0.35 -50.08
CA ILE A 9 -31.60 1.10 -48.80
C ILE A 9 -32.22 0.29 -47.65
N ALA A 10 -31.92 -1.02 -47.60
CA ALA A 10 -32.29 -1.86 -46.46
C ALA A 10 -31.12 -2.69 -45.90
N LEU A 11 -29.91 -2.54 -46.45
CA LEU A 11 -28.73 -3.30 -46.03
C LEU A 11 -27.55 -2.42 -45.56
N ILE A 12 -27.82 -1.16 -45.19
CA ILE A 12 -26.83 -0.27 -44.55
C ILE A 12 -27.29 0.18 -43.15
N MET A 13 -28.54 -0.05 -42.75
CA MET A 13 -29.04 0.30 -41.40
C MET A 13 -28.93 -0.83 -40.36
N ILE A 14 -28.34 -1.98 -40.67
CA ILE A 14 -28.12 -3.08 -39.70
C ILE A 14 -26.63 -3.23 -39.31
N VAL A 15 -25.72 -2.47 -39.94
CA VAL A 15 -24.28 -2.51 -39.60
C VAL A 15 -23.83 -1.29 -38.78
N GLN A 16 -24.74 -0.39 -38.41
CA GLN A 16 -24.44 0.74 -37.51
C GLN A 16 -24.98 0.58 -36.08
N SER A 17 -25.62 -0.55 -35.75
CA SER A 17 -26.00 -0.87 -34.37
C SER A 17 -24.93 -1.65 -33.59
N GLY A 18 -23.78 -1.97 -34.22
CA GLY A 18 -22.73 -2.80 -33.62
C GLY A 18 -21.38 -2.11 -33.35
N PHE A 19 -21.19 -0.84 -33.74
CA PHE A 19 -19.88 -0.15 -33.66
C PHE A 19 -19.98 1.30 -33.17
N ALA A 20 -20.95 1.56 -32.29
CA ALA A 20 -20.96 2.75 -31.45
C ALA A 20 -21.19 2.31 -30.01
N GLN A 21 -20.28 1.47 -29.50
CA GLN A 21 -19.97 1.51 -28.08
C GLN A 21 -19.41 2.91 -27.86
N LYS A 22 -20.30 3.84 -27.51
CA LYS A 22 -19.95 5.12 -26.93
C LYS A 22 -18.89 4.78 -25.90
N LEU A 23 -17.66 5.23 -26.13
CA LEU A 23 -16.64 5.24 -25.10
C LEU A 23 -17.18 6.23 -24.07
N GLU A 24 -18.04 5.74 -23.18
CA GLU A 24 -18.64 6.52 -22.12
C GLU A 24 -17.47 6.87 -21.22
N ARG A 25 -16.88 8.04 -21.47
CA ARG A 25 -15.76 8.53 -20.70
C ARG A 25 -16.25 8.57 -19.26
N ALA A 26 -15.71 7.70 -18.43
CA ALA A 26 -16.12 7.58 -17.04
C ALA A 26 -16.19 8.98 -16.42
N THR A 27 -17.33 9.28 -15.79
CA THR A 27 -17.65 10.61 -15.21
C THR A 27 -16.82 10.88 -13.95
N ASN A 28 -15.98 9.93 -13.55
CA ASN A 28 -15.18 9.99 -12.35
C ASN A 28 -14.05 11.01 -12.45
N THR A 29 -14.22 12.12 -11.72
CA THR A 29 -13.24 13.20 -11.62
C THR A 29 -11.86 12.76 -11.06
N ALA A 30 -11.79 11.60 -10.40
CA ALA A 30 -10.52 11.07 -9.91
C ALA A 30 -9.59 10.57 -11.03
N ILE A 31 -10.11 10.24 -12.21
CA ILE A 31 -9.30 9.74 -13.34
C ILE A 31 -8.24 10.77 -13.74
N ASP A 32 -8.69 11.98 -14.08
CA ASP A 32 -7.78 13.06 -14.49
C ASP A 32 -6.89 13.50 -13.30
N SER A 33 -7.44 13.49 -12.08
CA SER A 33 -6.71 13.84 -10.85
C SER A 33 -5.57 12.87 -10.56
N MET A 34 -5.82 11.56 -10.62
CA MET A 34 -4.80 10.52 -10.45
C MET A 34 -3.76 10.60 -11.57
N ALA A 35 -4.18 10.69 -12.84
CA ALA A 35 -3.26 10.81 -13.97
C ALA A 35 -2.32 12.03 -13.86
N ALA A 36 -2.82 13.15 -13.36
CA ALA A 36 -2.01 14.34 -13.10
C ALA A 36 -1.14 14.19 -11.84
N PHE A 37 -1.67 13.60 -10.77
CA PHE A 37 -0.94 13.32 -9.53
C PHE A 37 0.22 12.35 -9.76
N ARG A 38 0.07 11.35 -10.65
CA ARG A 38 1.14 10.43 -11.07
C ARG A 38 2.34 11.13 -11.69
N LYS A 39 2.26 12.43 -12.01
CA LYS A 39 3.38 13.25 -12.50
C LYS A 39 4.13 13.97 -11.36
N THR A 40 3.61 13.95 -10.13
CA THR A 40 4.28 14.49 -8.92
C THR A 40 5.17 13.44 -8.25
N SER A 41 5.92 13.81 -7.20
CA SER A 41 6.82 12.90 -6.48
C SER A 41 6.54 12.91 -4.98
N PRO A 42 6.57 11.75 -4.30
CA PRO A 42 6.46 11.71 -2.84
C PRO A 42 7.66 12.34 -2.12
N LEU A 43 8.78 12.55 -2.82
CA LEU A 43 9.98 13.20 -2.30
C LEU A 43 9.93 14.74 -2.42
N CYS A 44 8.86 15.31 -3.00
CA CYS A 44 8.72 16.75 -3.20
C CYS A 44 7.29 17.18 -2.86
N LEU A 45 7.12 17.80 -1.69
CA LEU A 45 5.83 18.28 -1.20
C LEU A 45 5.58 19.73 -1.62
N ASP A 46 5.49 19.96 -2.93
CA ASP A 46 5.18 21.28 -3.50
C ASP A 46 3.67 21.62 -3.44
N GLU A 47 3.32 22.86 -3.75
CA GLU A 47 1.92 23.34 -3.75
C GLU A 47 1.02 22.51 -4.67
N LYS A 48 1.57 22.06 -5.80
CA LYS A 48 0.83 21.25 -6.78
C LYS A 48 0.48 19.88 -6.21
N ARG A 49 1.44 19.21 -5.57
CA ARG A 49 1.22 17.94 -4.90
C ARG A 49 0.24 18.10 -3.73
N LEU A 50 0.41 19.14 -2.91
CA LEU A 50 -0.50 19.45 -1.81
C LEU A 50 -1.94 19.64 -2.29
N ALA A 51 -2.16 20.31 -3.43
CA ALA A 51 -3.47 20.47 -4.02
C ALA A 51 -4.13 19.11 -4.36
N PHE A 52 -3.38 18.15 -4.91
CA PHE A 52 -3.89 16.80 -5.19
C PHE A 52 -4.19 16.02 -3.91
N LEU A 53 -3.29 16.07 -2.93
CA LEU A 53 -3.49 15.39 -1.65
C LEU A 53 -4.75 15.90 -0.95
N HIS A 54 -4.96 17.22 -0.89
CA HIS A 54 -6.22 17.78 -0.38
C HIS A 54 -7.44 17.37 -1.22
N GLN A 55 -7.28 17.23 -2.54
CA GLN A 55 -8.36 16.76 -3.40
C GLN A 55 -8.75 15.30 -3.09
N PHE A 56 -7.77 14.41 -2.87
CA PHE A 56 -8.04 13.03 -2.47
C PHE A 56 -8.69 12.95 -1.10
N GLN A 57 -8.28 13.79 -0.15
CA GLN A 57 -9.00 13.88 1.12
C GLN A 57 -10.45 14.31 0.91
N ARG A 58 -10.75 15.31 0.07
CA ARG A 58 -12.14 15.71 -0.22
C ARG A 58 -12.95 14.59 -0.87
N TYR A 59 -12.34 13.77 -1.72
CA TYR A 59 -13.00 12.59 -2.27
C TYR A 59 -13.34 11.59 -1.16
N SER A 60 -12.41 11.36 -0.23
CA SER A 60 -12.62 10.48 0.93
C SER A 60 -13.67 11.01 1.89
N ASP A 61 -13.65 12.30 2.21
CA ASP A 61 -14.57 12.93 3.16
C ASP A 61 -16.04 12.87 2.67
N ARG A 62 -16.25 12.62 1.36
CA ARG A 62 -17.56 12.47 0.72
C ARG A 62 -17.98 11.00 0.54
N LEU A 63 -17.10 10.05 0.81
CA LEU A 63 -17.40 8.63 0.69
C LEU A 63 -18.09 8.16 1.96
N GLU A 64 -19.31 7.63 1.84
CA GLU A 64 -19.97 6.97 2.97
C GLU A 64 -19.26 5.66 3.30
N ALA A 65 -18.95 5.41 4.59
CA ALA A 65 -18.24 4.21 5.02
C ALA A 65 -18.95 2.90 4.57
N SER A 66 -20.28 2.92 4.50
CA SER A 66 -21.09 1.80 3.99
C SER A 66 -20.84 1.49 2.51
N THR A 67 -20.46 2.49 1.70
CA THR A 67 -20.21 2.33 0.27
C THR A 67 -18.95 1.50 0.03
N PHE A 68 -17.86 1.78 0.74
CA PHE A 68 -16.63 0.99 0.59
C PHE A 68 -16.83 -0.45 1.08
N LYS A 69 -17.50 -0.63 2.22
CA LYS A 69 -17.84 -1.96 2.73
C LYS A 69 -18.65 -2.78 1.72
N ALA A 70 -19.64 -2.16 1.06
CA ALA A 70 -20.43 -2.82 0.03
C ALA A 70 -19.58 -3.19 -1.20
N TYR A 71 -18.72 -2.27 -1.64
CA TYR A 71 -17.81 -2.49 -2.79
C TYR A 71 -16.92 -3.72 -2.61
N LEU A 72 -16.34 -3.92 -1.42
CA LEU A 72 -15.46 -5.06 -1.14
C LEU A 72 -16.12 -6.43 -1.36
N THR A 73 -17.44 -6.51 -1.23
CA THR A 73 -18.20 -7.77 -1.32
C THR A 73 -18.99 -7.93 -2.62
N LYS A 74 -19.03 -6.90 -3.46
CA LYS A 74 -19.83 -6.93 -4.69
C LYS A 74 -19.24 -7.86 -5.76
N PRO A 75 -20.09 -8.45 -6.61
CA PRO A 75 -19.67 -9.09 -7.86
C PRO A 75 -18.84 -8.13 -8.72
N GLU A 76 -18.04 -8.69 -9.63
CA GLU A 76 -17.04 -7.90 -10.37
C GLU A 76 -17.66 -6.84 -11.27
N ASP A 77 -18.74 -7.15 -11.99
CA ASP A 77 -19.45 -6.21 -12.85
C ASP A 77 -20.02 -5.01 -12.08
N GLU A 78 -20.59 -5.25 -10.90
CA GLU A 78 -21.08 -4.18 -10.03
C GLU A 78 -19.94 -3.35 -9.42
N ALA A 79 -18.84 -4.01 -9.03
CA ALA A 79 -17.69 -3.33 -8.46
C ALA A 79 -16.98 -2.46 -9.51
N GLU A 80 -16.83 -2.95 -10.74
CA GLU A 80 -16.32 -2.16 -11.88
C GLU A 80 -17.17 -0.92 -12.13
N GLN A 81 -18.49 -1.00 -11.95
CA GLN A 81 -19.35 0.17 -12.09
C GLN A 81 -19.05 1.21 -10.99
N MET A 82 -18.88 0.76 -9.75
CA MET A 82 -18.49 1.65 -8.64
C MET A 82 -17.12 2.28 -8.88
N GLU A 83 -16.16 1.55 -9.45
CA GLU A 83 -14.84 2.07 -9.84
C GLU A 83 -14.97 3.18 -10.91
N LYS A 84 -15.96 3.08 -11.82
CA LYS A 84 -16.22 4.09 -12.86
C LYS A 84 -16.96 5.34 -12.35
N GLU A 85 -17.60 5.28 -11.18
CA GLU A 85 -18.48 6.34 -10.68
C GLU A 85 -17.98 7.01 -9.40
N VAL A 86 -17.32 6.26 -8.50
CA VAL A 86 -16.96 6.71 -7.16
C VAL A 86 -15.47 7.10 -7.10
N PRO A 87 -15.13 8.37 -6.84
CA PRO A 87 -13.75 8.87 -6.89
C PRO A 87 -12.73 8.08 -6.07
N MET A 88 -12.99 7.81 -4.78
CA MET A 88 -12.02 7.09 -3.95
C MET A 88 -11.92 5.60 -4.27
N ILE A 89 -12.99 4.98 -4.74
CA ILE A 89 -12.96 3.58 -5.17
C ILE A 89 -12.11 3.44 -6.43
N TYR A 90 -12.21 4.40 -7.36
CA TYR A 90 -11.28 4.49 -8.48
C TYR A 90 -9.83 4.63 -8.04
N CYS A 91 -9.52 5.55 -7.12
CA CYS A 91 -8.15 5.72 -6.62
C CYS A 91 -7.59 4.42 -6.00
N TYR A 92 -8.41 3.71 -5.22
CA TYR A 92 -8.06 2.42 -4.62
C TYR A 92 -7.78 1.35 -5.68
N ARG A 93 -8.66 1.21 -6.67
CA ARG A 93 -8.53 0.26 -7.77
C ARG A 93 -7.32 0.57 -8.67
N GLU A 94 -7.17 1.81 -9.10
CA GLU A 94 -6.10 2.24 -10.00
C GLU A 94 -4.73 2.07 -9.34
N ALA A 95 -4.62 2.35 -8.02
CA ALA A 95 -3.40 2.10 -7.27
C ALA A 95 -3.01 0.61 -7.31
N PHE A 96 -3.97 -0.29 -7.09
CA PHE A 96 -3.72 -1.73 -7.18
C PHE A 96 -3.30 -2.15 -8.58
N ASP A 97 -4.03 -1.75 -9.62
CA ASP A 97 -3.72 -2.10 -11.01
C ASP A 97 -2.33 -1.63 -11.42
N LYS A 98 -1.99 -0.39 -11.05
CA LYS A 98 -0.67 0.18 -11.31
C LYS A 98 0.43 -0.62 -10.61
N VAL A 99 0.28 -0.93 -9.32
CA VAL A 99 1.30 -1.68 -8.57
C VAL A 99 1.44 -3.09 -9.13
N LEU A 100 0.34 -3.79 -9.40
CA LEU A 100 0.36 -5.12 -10.00
C LEU A 100 1.05 -5.12 -11.37
N ASP A 101 0.74 -4.15 -12.23
CA ASP A 101 1.36 -4.01 -13.55
C ASP A 101 2.86 -3.72 -13.45
N GLU A 102 3.25 -2.80 -12.56
CA GLU A 102 4.66 -2.45 -12.36
C GLU A 102 5.44 -3.61 -11.75
N VAL A 103 4.89 -4.34 -10.79
CA VAL A 103 5.51 -5.54 -10.20
C VAL A 103 5.75 -6.59 -11.28
N LYS A 104 4.79 -6.83 -12.18
CA LYS A 104 4.92 -7.76 -13.33
C LYS A 104 6.05 -7.36 -14.27
N LYS A 105 6.10 -6.08 -14.67
CA LYS A 105 6.97 -5.60 -15.76
C LYS A 105 8.38 -5.20 -15.29
N THR A 106 8.52 -4.85 -14.02
CA THR A 106 9.78 -4.35 -13.47
C THR A 106 10.85 -5.44 -13.42
N LYS A 107 11.99 -5.17 -14.06
CA LYS A 107 13.25 -5.89 -13.89
C LYS A 107 14.26 -4.96 -13.21
N LEU A 108 14.91 -5.43 -12.16
CA LEU A 108 15.83 -4.62 -11.34
C LEU A 108 17.29 -4.97 -11.60
N LYS A 109 18.16 -3.96 -11.48
CA LYS A 109 19.61 -4.13 -11.53
C LYS A 109 20.13 -4.40 -10.12
N LYS A 110 21.23 -5.14 -10.01
CA LYS A 110 21.95 -5.30 -8.73
C LYS A 110 22.23 -3.93 -8.10
N GLY A 111 22.04 -3.84 -6.79
CA GLY A 111 22.20 -2.61 -6.02
C GLY A 111 20.95 -1.72 -5.99
N THR A 112 19.77 -2.25 -6.32
CA THR A 112 18.52 -1.44 -6.34
C THR A 112 17.35 -2.17 -5.69
N ALA A 113 16.42 -1.40 -5.11
CA ALA A 113 15.12 -1.89 -4.69
C ALA A 113 14.02 -0.94 -5.19
N ARG A 114 12.80 -1.46 -5.33
CA ARG A 114 11.58 -0.68 -5.57
C ARG A 114 10.60 -0.95 -4.46
N VAL A 115 10.00 0.11 -3.94
CA VAL A 115 9.02 0.09 -2.88
C VAL A 115 7.77 0.77 -3.40
N TRP A 116 6.64 0.10 -3.33
CA TRP A 116 5.33 0.64 -3.69
C TRP A 116 4.47 0.72 -2.45
N LEU A 117 3.90 1.90 -2.19
CA LEU A 117 2.75 1.99 -1.29
C LEU A 117 1.51 1.57 -2.08
N LEU A 118 0.86 0.48 -1.70
CA LEU A 118 -0.37 -0.01 -2.32
C LEU A 118 -1.57 0.81 -1.85
N TYR A 119 -1.92 0.69 -0.57
CA TYR A 119 -3.09 1.27 0.08
C TYR A 119 -2.88 1.22 1.59
N ASN A 120 -3.36 2.23 2.34
CA ASN A 120 -3.23 2.31 3.80
C ASN A 120 -1.77 2.12 4.29
N MET A 121 -1.45 0.96 4.88
CA MET A 121 -0.11 0.52 5.26
C MET A 121 0.41 -0.65 4.42
N GLY A 122 -0.28 -1.03 3.35
CA GLY A 122 0.15 -2.12 2.48
C GLY A 122 1.29 -1.69 1.56
N PHE A 123 2.41 -2.40 1.61
CA PHE A 123 3.56 -2.19 0.73
C PHE A 123 3.90 -3.43 -0.08
N VAL A 124 4.40 -3.21 -1.29
CA VAL A 124 5.11 -4.25 -2.07
C VAL A 124 6.54 -3.78 -2.26
N VAL A 125 7.51 -4.68 -2.11
CA VAL A 125 8.93 -4.39 -2.30
C VAL A 125 9.53 -5.41 -3.23
N LYS A 126 10.33 -4.95 -4.19
CA LYS A 126 11.04 -5.80 -5.14
C LYS A 126 12.52 -5.46 -5.18
N THR A 127 13.34 -6.48 -5.25
CA THR A 127 14.79 -6.44 -5.47
C THR A 127 15.13 -7.37 -6.64
N PRO A 128 16.40 -7.43 -7.08
CA PRO A 128 16.82 -8.41 -8.08
C PRO A 128 16.66 -9.87 -7.62
N SER A 129 16.66 -10.14 -6.30
CA SER A 129 16.57 -11.50 -5.75
C SER A 129 15.19 -11.91 -5.29
N GLY A 130 14.22 -11.00 -5.24
CA GLY A 130 12.86 -11.36 -4.91
C GLY A 130 11.91 -10.19 -4.73
N CYS A 131 10.69 -10.50 -4.34
CA CYS A 131 9.57 -9.58 -4.20
C CYS A 131 8.70 -10.00 -3.02
N PHE A 132 8.27 -9.08 -2.17
CA PHE A 132 7.48 -9.40 -0.99
C PHE A 132 6.44 -8.33 -0.71
N GLY A 133 5.39 -8.74 0.01
CA GLY A 133 4.33 -7.86 0.48
C GLY A 133 4.40 -7.65 2.00
N ILE A 134 4.00 -6.48 2.46
CA ILE A 134 3.74 -6.19 3.88
C ILE A 134 2.32 -5.61 3.97
N ASP A 135 1.48 -6.14 4.85
CA ASP A 135 0.11 -5.64 5.11
C ASP A 135 -0.71 -5.38 3.82
N VAL A 136 -0.54 -6.26 2.82
CA VAL A 136 -1.18 -6.12 1.51
C VAL A 136 -2.69 -6.36 1.65
N GLU A 137 -3.44 -5.27 1.57
CA GLU A 137 -4.91 -5.28 1.61
C GLU A 137 -5.47 -4.71 0.31
N HIS A 138 -6.18 -5.55 -0.43
CA HIS A 138 -7.01 -5.15 -1.57
C HIS A 138 -8.06 -6.23 -1.84
N ARG A 139 -9.25 -5.88 -2.37
CA ARG A 139 -10.29 -6.90 -2.73
C ARG A 139 -9.83 -7.95 -3.76
N LEU A 140 -8.75 -7.66 -4.47
CA LEU A 140 -8.11 -8.51 -5.48
C LEU A 140 -6.67 -8.91 -5.10
N ALA A 141 -6.29 -8.77 -3.83
CA ALA A 141 -4.91 -8.92 -3.37
C ALA A 141 -4.29 -10.27 -3.75
N GLU A 142 -5.07 -11.34 -3.85
CA GLU A 142 -4.62 -12.66 -4.31
C GLU A 142 -3.95 -12.64 -5.70
N GLN A 143 -4.24 -11.64 -6.55
CA GLN A 143 -3.58 -11.51 -7.85
C GLN A 143 -2.08 -11.16 -7.74
N LEU A 144 -1.61 -10.70 -6.57
CA LEU A 144 -0.19 -10.46 -6.32
C LEU A 144 0.56 -11.76 -5.98
N GLU A 145 -0.12 -12.81 -5.49
CA GLU A 145 0.51 -14.06 -5.05
C GLU A 145 1.59 -14.57 -6.03
N PRO A 146 1.34 -14.67 -7.35
CA PRO A 146 2.34 -15.23 -8.28
C PRO A 146 3.65 -14.46 -8.33
N TYR A 147 3.65 -13.21 -7.87
CA TYR A 147 4.76 -12.28 -7.91
C TYR A 147 5.40 -12.02 -6.54
N LEU A 148 4.84 -12.56 -5.47
CA LEU A 148 5.41 -12.46 -4.13
C LEU A 148 6.13 -13.77 -3.79
N ASP A 149 7.32 -13.66 -3.21
CA ASP A 149 8.09 -14.77 -2.66
C ASP A 149 7.71 -15.05 -1.20
N PHE A 150 7.34 -13.99 -0.46
CA PHE A 150 6.78 -14.09 0.89
C PHE A 150 5.87 -12.89 1.21
N LEU A 151 5.08 -13.04 2.26
CA LEU A 151 4.17 -12.02 2.78
C LEU A 151 4.43 -11.83 4.27
N CYS A 152 4.47 -10.58 4.73
CA CYS A 152 4.51 -10.26 6.16
C CYS A 152 3.23 -9.53 6.55
N ILE A 153 2.61 -9.90 7.68
CA ILE A 153 1.42 -9.23 8.19
C ILE A 153 1.63 -8.87 9.66
N THR A 154 1.52 -7.57 9.97
CA THR A 154 1.78 -7.03 11.29
C THR A 154 0.75 -7.51 12.33
N HIS A 155 -0.54 -7.56 11.98
CA HIS A 155 -1.61 -8.02 12.87
C HIS A 155 -2.91 -8.33 12.11
N ASN A 156 -3.92 -8.84 12.82
CA ASN A 156 -5.11 -9.46 12.21
C ASN A 156 -6.28 -8.49 11.92
N HIS A 157 -6.07 -7.18 11.90
CA HIS A 157 -7.11 -6.25 11.49
C HIS A 157 -7.34 -6.28 9.98
N GLY A 158 -8.59 -6.05 9.57
CA GLY A 158 -9.05 -6.28 8.20
C GLY A 158 -8.54 -5.26 7.17
N ASP A 159 -7.90 -4.19 7.61
CA ASP A 159 -7.22 -3.16 6.83
C ASP A 159 -5.70 -3.41 6.69
N HIS A 160 -5.18 -4.47 7.33
CA HIS A 160 -3.81 -4.97 7.20
C HIS A 160 -3.76 -6.40 6.63
N ALA A 161 -4.72 -7.25 7.01
CA ALA A 161 -4.68 -8.69 6.76
C ALA A 161 -5.72 -9.13 5.70
N HIS A 162 -5.24 -9.55 4.53
CA HIS A 162 -6.09 -10.14 3.50
C HIS A 162 -6.06 -11.68 3.52
N VAL A 163 -7.12 -12.29 4.06
CA VAL A 163 -7.20 -13.75 4.29
C VAL A 163 -6.98 -14.58 3.03
N LYS A 164 -7.65 -14.23 1.91
CA LYS A 164 -7.49 -15.00 0.66
C LYS A 164 -6.07 -14.93 0.10
N LEU A 165 -5.36 -13.82 0.34
CA LEU A 165 -3.97 -13.71 -0.10
C LEU A 165 -3.07 -14.60 0.78
N MET A 166 -3.26 -14.59 2.10
CA MET A 166 -2.52 -15.49 3.00
C MET A 166 -2.75 -16.97 2.63
N GLU A 167 -4.00 -17.36 2.35
CA GLU A 167 -4.34 -18.71 1.90
C GLU A 167 -3.69 -19.06 0.55
N ALA A 168 -3.71 -18.13 -0.41
CA ALA A 168 -3.08 -18.33 -1.72
C ALA A 168 -1.56 -18.51 -1.60
N MET A 169 -0.90 -17.68 -0.78
CA MET A 169 0.54 -17.79 -0.50
C MET A 169 0.89 -19.14 0.14
N THR A 170 0.18 -19.53 1.21
CA THR A 170 0.39 -20.83 1.87
C THR A 170 0.16 -21.99 0.92
N LYS A 171 -0.90 -21.96 0.11
CA LYS A 171 -1.20 -23.01 -0.86
C LYS A 171 -0.09 -23.15 -1.92
N ALA A 172 0.58 -22.05 -2.26
CA ALA A 172 1.74 -22.04 -3.14
C ALA A 172 3.05 -22.43 -2.44
N GLY A 173 3.03 -22.75 -1.15
CA GLY A 173 4.20 -23.09 -0.35
C GLY A 173 5.09 -21.89 -0.01
N LYS A 174 4.53 -20.67 -0.06
CA LYS A 174 5.25 -19.43 0.20
C LYS A 174 5.10 -18.98 1.65
N PRO A 175 6.15 -18.44 2.30
CA PRO A 175 6.09 -17.97 3.67
C PRO A 175 5.06 -16.86 3.89
N VAL A 176 4.31 -16.98 4.99
CA VAL A 176 3.44 -15.92 5.53
C VAL A 176 3.87 -15.65 6.97
N ILE A 177 4.67 -14.60 7.17
CA ILE A 177 5.26 -14.22 8.47
C ILE A 177 4.27 -13.36 9.24
N THR A 178 3.83 -13.83 10.41
CA THR A 178 2.86 -13.12 11.26
C THR A 178 2.76 -13.70 12.67
N ASN A 179 1.96 -13.09 13.56
CA ASN A 179 1.70 -13.55 14.93
C ASN A 179 0.32 -14.22 15.14
N PHE A 180 -0.52 -14.37 14.11
CA PHE A 180 -1.89 -14.89 14.30
C PHE A 180 -2.33 -16.01 13.34
N TYR A 181 -1.76 -16.09 12.13
CA TYR A 181 -2.25 -16.98 11.09
C TYR A 181 -1.68 -18.40 11.21
N LYS A 182 -2.54 -19.35 11.61
CA LYS A 182 -2.15 -20.77 11.79
C LYS A 182 -1.96 -21.55 10.49
N GLY A 183 -2.39 -21.01 9.35
CA GLY A 183 -2.24 -21.68 8.05
C GLY A 183 -0.79 -21.84 7.61
N CYS A 184 0.14 -21.05 8.17
CA CYS A 184 1.57 -21.11 7.86
C CYS A 184 2.39 -21.26 9.15
N ALA A 185 2.22 -22.39 9.85
CA ALA A 185 2.73 -22.57 11.22
C ALA A 185 4.26 -22.38 11.37
N GLU A 186 5.05 -22.65 10.32
CA GLU A 186 6.50 -22.44 10.30
C GLU A 186 6.90 -20.96 10.45
N TYR A 187 6.05 -20.05 10.00
CA TYR A 187 6.29 -18.60 9.98
C TYR A 187 5.36 -17.84 10.95
N LEU A 188 4.68 -18.57 11.83
CA LEU A 188 3.87 -18.04 12.92
C LEU A 188 4.73 -17.87 14.17
N SER A 189 4.82 -16.65 14.70
CA SER A 189 5.45 -16.42 16.01
C SER A 189 4.77 -15.29 16.79
N THR A 190 4.51 -15.55 18.07
CA THR A 190 3.97 -14.56 19.03
C THR A 190 5.07 -13.91 19.87
N THR A 191 6.34 -14.13 19.55
CA THR A 191 7.50 -13.51 20.21
C THR A 191 8.47 -12.98 19.16
N ALA A 192 9.40 -12.11 19.56
CA ALA A 192 10.47 -11.65 18.68
C ALA A 192 11.19 -12.84 18.03
N THR A 193 11.33 -12.83 16.71
CA THR A 193 11.88 -13.95 15.93
C THR A 193 12.64 -13.41 14.71
N SER A 194 13.60 -14.18 14.21
CA SER A 194 14.31 -13.88 12.97
C SER A 194 14.12 -14.99 11.95
N TYR A 195 13.83 -14.62 10.71
CA TYR A 195 13.66 -15.52 9.58
C TYR A 195 14.65 -15.18 8.47
N GLN A 196 15.12 -16.20 7.76
CA GLN A 196 15.91 -16.03 6.54
C GLN A 196 15.11 -16.54 5.36
N ILE A 197 14.68 -15.64 4.46
CA ILE A 197 13.94 -15.99 3.24
C ILE A 197 14.83 -15.68 2.04
N GLY A 198 15.48 -16.68 1.47
CA GLY A 198 16.45 -16.46 0.38
C GLY A 198 17.56 -15.48 0.84
N LYS A 199 17.60 -14.28 0.24
CA LYS A 199 18.56 -13.22 0.61
C LYS A 199 18.02 -12.18 1.60
N PHE A 200 16.76 -12.30 1.99
CA PHE A 200 16.11 -11.39 2.92
C PHE A 200 16.26 -11.93 4.35
N THR A 201 16.61 -11.05 5.27
CA THR A 201 16.51 -11.32 6.71
C THR A 201 15.32 -10.54 7.24
N VAL A 202 14.39 -11.22 7.90
CA VAL A 202 13.22 -10.60 8.54
C VAL A 202 13.38 -10.74 10.05
N ARG A 203 13.45 -9.62 10.77
CA ARG A 203 13.47 -9.56 12.23
C ARG A 203 12.17 -8.98 12.73
N THR A 204 11.61 -9.58 13.77
CA THR A 204 10.31 -9.18 14.32
C THR A 204 10.42 -8.78 15.78
N ASP A 205 9.56 -7.88 16.22
CA ASP A 205 9.31 -7.63 17.64
C ASP A 205 7.81 -7.51 17.87
N ILE A 206 7.35 -7.62 19.11
CA ILE A 206 5.92 -7.65 19.44
C ILE A 206 5.57 -6.47 20.34
N SER A 207 4.66 -5.63 19.83
CA SER A 207 4.19 -4.41 20.47
C SER A 207 2.70 -4.44 20.76
N SER A 208 2.23 -3.50 21.58
CA SER A 208 0.81 -3.33 21.79
C SER A 208 0.13 -2.73 20.55
N HIS A 209 -1.19 -2.87 20.44
CA HIS A 209 -1.96 -2.08 19.48
C HIS A 209 -2.20 -0.68 20.05
N LEU A 210 -1.50 0.33 19.52
CA LEU A 210 -1.69 1.73 19.88
C LEU A 210 -1.60 2.06 21.39
N ARG A 211 -0.79 1.33 22.18
CA ARG A 211 -0.72 1.40 23.66
C ARG A 211 -1.99 0.98 24.38
N SER A 212 -2.83 0.19 23.72
CA SER A 212 -4.06 -0.32 24.30
C SER A 212 -3.74 -1.43 25.32
N PRO A 213 -4.14 -1.28 26.60
CA PRO A 213 -3.97 -2.34 27.59
C PRO A 213 -4.81 -3.59 27.28
N LYS A 214 -5.78 -3.49 26.35
CA LYS A 214 -6.59 -4.63 25.89
C LYS A 214 -5.86 -5.50 24.86
N LEU A 215 -4.82 -4.97 24.22
CA LEU A 215 -4.09 -5.61 23.11
C LEU A 215 -2.57 -5.41 23.30
N PRO A 216 -1.95 -5.92 24.38
CA PRO A 216 -0.56 -5.59 24.75
C PRO A 216 0.51 -6.27 23.89
N ASP A 217 0.22 -7.43 23.29
CA ASP A 217 1.15 -8.22 22.46
C ASP A 217 0.49 -8.57 21.13
N PHE A 218 0.12 -7.54 20.36
CA PHE A 218 -0.81 -7.67 19.25
C PHE A 218 -0.22 -7.32 17.89
N VAL A 219 0.69 -6.35 17.84
CA VAL A 219 1.27 -5.87 16.58
C VAL A 219 2.70 -6.32 16.45
N MET A 220 2.98 -7.05 15.39
CA MET A 220 4.33 -7.45 14.98
C MET A 220 4.99 -6.31 14.19
N SER A 221 6.04 -5.72 14.76
CA SER A 221 6.95 -4.84 14.03
C SER A 221 7.84 -5.69 13.12
N LEU A 222 8.07 -5.25 11.88
CA LEU A 222 8.74 -6.02 10.83
C LEU A 222 9.94 -5.27 10.27
N ARG A 223 11.16 -5.69 10.64
CA ARG A 223 12.39 -5.21 10.02
C ARG A 223 12.85 -6.16 8.93
N ILE A 224 13.07 -5.66 7.73
CA ILE A 224 13.47 -6.47 6.58
C ILE A 224 14.75 -5.88 5.98
N ASP A 225 15.82 -6.67 6.04
CA ASP A 225 17.10 -6.38 5.41
C ASP A 225 17.15 -7.09 4.04
N CYS A 226 17.26 -6.31 2.94
CA CYS A 226 17.12 -6.81 1.56
C CYS A 226 18.42 -7.32 0.92
N GLY A 227 19.49 -7.41 1.70
CA GLY A 227 20.79 -7.91 1.24
C GLY A 227 21.51 -7.01 0.23
N ALA A 228 22.71 -7.47 -0.18
CA ALA A 228 23.64 -6.68 -0.98
C ALA A 228 23.10 -6.34 -2.39
N ASP A 229 22.34 -7.23 -3.02
CA ASP A 229 21.80 -6.97 -4.36
C ASP A 229 20.56 -6.06 -4.36
N GLY A 230 19.90 -5.91 -3.21
CA GLY A 230 18.97 -4.81 -2.94
C GLY A 230 19.68 -3.46 -2.71
N GLY A 231 21.01 -3.41 -2.80
CA GLY A 231 21.80 -2.21 -2.50
C GLY A 231 21.93 -1.93 -1.01
N GLY A 232 21.87 -2.98 -0.19
CA GLY A 232 21.88 -2.89 1.27
C GLY A 232 20.61 -2.28 1.85
N PHE A 233 19.53 -2.16 1.07
CA PHE A 233 18.28 -1.55 1.50
C PHE A 233 17.69 -2.29 2.70
N SER A 234 17.26 -1.54 3.71
CA SER A 234 16.57 -2.03 4.89
C SER A 234 15.34 -1.19 5.18
N LEU A 235 14.28 -1.83 5.67
CA LEU A 235 13.08 -1.13 6.12
C LEU A 235 12.60 -1.67 7.45
N LEU A 236 11.88 -0.82 8.21
CA LEU A 236 11.09 -1.22 9.37
C LEU A 236 9.66 -0.77 9.17
N HIS A 237 8.72 -1.71 9.26
CA HIS A 237 7.29 -1.46 9.25
C HIS A 237 6.69 -1.63 10.64
N CYS A 238 6.16 -0.55 11.21
CA CYS A 238 5.68 -0.52 12.60
C CYS A 238 4.23 -1.02 12.76
N GLY A 239 3.45 -1.10 11.66
CA GLY A 239 2.01 -1.35 11.75
C GLY A 239 1.34 -0.39 12.74
N ASP A 240 0.35 -0.91 13.45
CA ASP A 240 -0.37 -0.20 14.51
C ASP A 240 0.28 -0.29 15.90
N SER A 241 1.61 -0.36 15.95
CA SER A 241 2.32 -0.52 17.23
C SER A 241 1.97 0.57 18.25
N GLY A 242 2.25 0.29 19.51
CA GLY A 242 2.22 1.26 20.58
C GLY A 242 3.45 2.17 20.62
N PHE A 243 4.47 1.93 19.80
CA PHE A 243 5.72 2.70 19.79
C PHE A 243 6.39 2.75 21.18
N GLU A 244 6.33 1.67 21.95
CA GLU A 244 7.08 1.54 23.20
C GLU A 244 8.51 1.06 22.91
N SER A 245 9.52 1.86 23.20
CA SER A 245 10.92 1.60 22.79
C SER A 245 11.49 0.28 23.32
N ASP A 246 11.05 -0.19 24.49
CA ASP A 246 11.42 -1.49 25.05
C ASP A 246 10.91 -2.68 24.23
N ARG A 247 9.97 -2.45 23.30
CA ARG A 247 9.37 -3.44 22.40
C ARG A 247 9.87 -3.33 20.96
N PHE A 248 11.01 -2.67 20.76
CA PHE A 248 11.69 -2.53 19.46
C PHE A 248 13.14 -3.04 19.50
N ALA A 249 13.58 -3.64 20.61
CA ALA A 249 14.97 -4.06 20.81
C ALA A 249 15.46 -5.06 19.73
N ASN A 250 14.61 -5.94 19.19
CA ASN A 250 15.04 -6.87 18.13
C ASN A 250 15.09 -6.23 16.73
N VAL A 251 14.41 -5.08 16.56
CA VAL A 251 14.30 -4.35 15.29
C VAL A 251 15.05 -3.01 15.27
N GLN A 252 15.73 -2.68 16.38
CA GLN A 252 16.49 -1.45 16.62
C GLN A 252 17.65 -1.19 15.64
N GLY A 253 18.21 0.03 15.69
CA GLY A 253 19.41 0.46 14.98
C GLY A 253 19.13 1.21 13.68
N ASP A 254 20.18 1.46 12.90
CA ASP A 254 20.10 2.18 11.62
C ASP A 254 19.17 1.48 10.63
N VAL A 255 18.29 2.23 9.96
CA VAL A 255 17.39 1.69 8.93
C VAL A 255 17.27 2.68 7.78
N ASP A 256 17.13 2.20 6.54
CA ASP A 256 17.00 3.13 5.41
C ASP A 256 15.60 3.74 5.35
N MET A 257 14.56 2.95 5.60
CA MET A 257 13.17 3.40 5.52
C MET A 257 12.36 2.93 6.74
N LEU A 258 11.86 3.88 7.54
CA LEU A 258 10.93 3.62 8.64
C LEU A 258 9.50 3.96 8.18
N ILE A 259 8.61 2.98 8.22
CA ILE A 259 7.20 3.15 7.85
C ILE A 259 6.41 3.33 9.14
N LEU A 260 5.91 4.56 9.29
CA LEU A 260 5.06 5.00 10.38
C LEU A 260 3.60 5.06 9.90
N ARG A 261 2.69 5.34 10.82
CA ARG A 261 1.32 5.71 10.44
C ARG A 261 1.35 7.16 9.97
N TRP A 262 0.65 8.05 10.64
CA TRP A 262 0.47 9.44 10.21
C TRP A 262 1.36 10.43 10.97
N GLY A 263 2.39 9.96 11.69
CA GLY A 263 3.41 10.79 12.33
C GLY A 263 2.97 11.40 13.66
N ALA A 264 1.99 10.80 14.35
CA ALA A 264 1.57 11.30 15.66
C ALA A 264 2.77 11.41 16.62
N PRO A 265 2.80 12.36 17.59
CA PRO A 265 4.00 12.62 18.40
C PRO A 265 4.59 11.39 19.08
N ARG A 266 3.75 10.45 19.53
CA ARG A 266 4.18 9.17 20.12
C ARG A 266 5.02 8.29 19.20
N GLU A 267 4.91 8.47 17.89
CA GLU A 267 5.63 7.67 16.89
C GLU A 267 7.13 8.03 16.88
N ASN A 268 7.50 9.20 17.42
CA ASN A 268 8.89 9.57 17.67
C ASN A 268 9.52 8.83 18.86
N ASP A 269 8.72 8.19 19.73
CA ASP A 269 9.24 7.54 20.94
C ASP A 269 10.21 6.37 20.61
N ILE A 270 10.22 5.90 19.37
CA ILE A 270 11.16 4.88 18.86
C ILE A 270 12.31 5.47 18.04
N ILE A 271 12.34 6.77 17.75
CA ILE A 271 13.33 7.37 16.85
C ILE A 271 14.53 7.88 17.65
N GLY A 272 15.72 7.38 17.33
CA GLY A 272 16.97 7.77 17.97
C GLY A 272 18.05 6.70 17.88
N THR A 273 19.13 6.89 18.63
CA THR A 273 20.31 6.00 18.61
C THR A 273 20.53 5.23 19.91
N ALA A 274 19.64 5.38 20.90
CA ALA A 274 19.71 4.60 22.13
C ALA A 274 19.23 3.16 21.91
N GLU A 275 19.50 2.29 22.88
CA GLU A 275 19.00 0.90 22.86
C GLU A 275 17.46 0.89 22.78
N GLY A 276 16.92 0.03 21.92
CA GLY A 276 15.48 -0.04 21.63
C GLY A 276 14.98 0.99 20.62
N LEU A 277 15.84 1.89 20.12
CA LEU A 277 15.47 2.92 19.15
C LEU A 277 15.98 2.61 17.74
N VAL A 278 15.38 3.27 16.75
CA VAL A 278 15.71 3.16 15.34
C VAL A 278 16.17 4.50 14.80
N ASN A 279 17.17 4.46 13.92
CA ASN A 279 17.76 5.65 13.32
C ASN A 279 17.48 5.64 11.80
N PRO A 280 16.34 6.19 11.36
CA PRO A 280 15.93 6.14 9.97
C PRO A 280 16.60 7.20 9.10
N LYS A 281 17.01 6.83 7.88
CA LYS A 281 17.35 7.82 6.84
C LYS A 281 16.11 8.51 6.28
N TYR A 282 15.02 7.75 6.12
CA TYR A 282 13.73 8.25 5.68
C TYR A 282 12.61 7.75 6.60
N ALA A 283 11.76 8.67 7.04
CA ALA A 283 10.49 8.33 7.68
C ALA A 283 9.36 8.47 6.65
N VAL A 284 8.51 7.46 6.55
CA VAL A 284 7.43 7.38 5.56
C VAL A 284 6.12 7.35 6.29
N LEU A 285 5.33 8.42 6.11
CA LEU A 285 4.01 8.53 6.69
C LEU A 285 3.00 7.83 5.79
N SER A 286 2.37 6.80 6.33
CA SER A 286 1.37 5.95 5.68
C SER A 286 0.11 5.87 6.54
N HIS A 287 -0.69 4.81 6.41
CA HIS A 287 -1.95 4.65 7.12
C HIS A 287 -2.95 5.81 6.83
N LEU A 288 -2.91 6.35 5.61
CA LEU A 288 -3.68 7.55 5.24
C LEU A 288 -4.98 7.19 4.54
N ILE A 289 -6.06 7.91 4.87
CA ILE A 289 -7.36 7.79 4.21
C ILE A 289 -7.86 6.33 4.26
N GLU A 290 -7.90 5.76 5.44
CA GLU A 290 -8.29 4.37 5.63
C GLU A 290 -9.79 4.16 5.34
N LEU A 291 -10.13 3.66 4.14
CA LEU A 291 -11.51 3.51 3.66
C LEU A 291 -12.32 2.44 4.42
N ARG A 292 -11.66 1.59 5.21
CA ARG A 292 -12.30 0.58 6.06
C ARG A 292 -12.83 1.15 7.37
N HIS A 293 -12.42 2.37 7.70
CA HIS A 293 -12.83 3.11 8.89
C HIS A 293 -13.66 4.33 8.49
N GLU A 294 -14.35 4.91 9.47
CA GLU A 294 -15.10 6.15 9.24
C GLU A 294 -14.12 7.27 8.80
N PRO A 295 -14.38 7.96 7.67
CA PRO A 295 -13.42 8.87 7.05
C PRO A 295 -13.05 10.09 7.91
N LYS A 296 -13.79 10.35 8.98
CA LYS A 296 -13.56 11.49 9.89
C LYS A 296 -12.71 11.05 11.09
N GLY A 297 -11.43 11.47 11.12
CA GLY A 297 -10.61 11.26 12.31
C GLY A 297 -9.12 11.45 12.16
N GLN A 298 -8.41 10.67 12.98
CA GLN A 298 -6.95 10.48 12.96
C GLN A 298 -6.55 9.91 11.59
N ALA A 299 -5.36 10.24 11.09
CA ALA A 299 -4.83 9.78 9.79
C ALA A 299 -5.48 10.35 8.50
N SER A 300 -6.15 11.51 8.58
CA SER A 300 -6.42 12.32 7.37
C SER A 300 -5.12 12.94 6.83
N ILE A 301 -5.10 13.28 5.53
CA ILE A 301 -3.97 14.01 4.93
C ILE A 301 -3.70 15.32 5.68
N THR A 302 -4.74 16.06 6.04
CA THR A 302 -4.62 17.34 6.75
C THR A 302 -4.01 17.16 8.14
N GLN A 303 -4.36 16.11 8.88
CA GLN A 303 -3.71 15.85 10.17
C GLN A 303 -2.26 15.42 9.97
N THR A 304 -1.99 14.52 9.03
CA THR A 304 -0.64 14.05 8.71
C THR A 304 0.29 15.19 8.33
N LEU A 305 -0.19 16.15 7.54
CA LEU A 305 0.58 17.35 7.17
C LEU A 305 0.98 18.20 8.39
N LYS A 306 0.17 18.24 9.46
CA LYS A 306 0.54 18.95 10.70
C LYS A 306 1.63 18.22 11.47
N HIS A 307 1.69 16.90 11.33
CA HIS A 307 2.68 16.05 11.99
C HIS A 307 3.99 15.96 11.23
N LEU A 308 3.97 16.14 9.92
CA LEU A 308 5.11 15.94 9.03
C LEU A 308 6.39 16.69 9.49
N THR A 309 6.26 17.92 9.99
CA THR A 309 7.42 18.71 10.47
C THR A 309 7.87 18.35 11.88
N GLY A 310 7.08 17.57 12.61
CA GLY A 310 7.37 17.15 13.98
C GLY A 310 7.91 15.74 14.09
N VAL A 311 8.11 15.03 12.97
CA VAL A 311 8.74 13.71 12.96
C VAL A 311 10.25 13.87 13.09
N ASP A 312 10.88 13.12 14.00
CA ASP A 312 12.30 13.25 14.34
C ASP A 312 13.22 12.59 13.28
N CYS A 313 12.95 12.83 11.99
CA CYS A 313 13.73 12.32 10.86
C CYS A 313 13.88 13.42 9.80
N GLU A 314 15.13 13.65 9.36
CA GLU A 314 15.47 14.67 8.36
C GLU A 314 14.67 14.51 7.06
N ASN A 315 14.51 13.28 6.58
CA ASN A 315 13.77 13.00 5.35
C ASN A 315 12.42 12.36 5.67
N THR A 316 11.44 13.18 6.05
CA THR A 316 10.07 12.72 6.25
C THR A 316 9.26 12.91 4.96
N ILE A 317 8.71 11.81 4.43
CA ILE A 317 7.98 11.79 3.16
C ILE A 317 6.56 11.26 3.34
N MET A 318 5.66 11.71 2.48
CA MET A 318 4.23 11.35 2.52
C MET A 318 3.78 10.86 1.14
N PRO A 319 4.00 9.57 0.82
CA PRO A 319 3.46 8.96 -0.39
C PRO A 319 1.94 8.79 -0.32
N PHE A 320 1.33 8.57 -1.48
CA PHE A 320 -0.06 8.20 -1.63
C PHE A 320 -0.18 6.92 -2.47
N TRP A 321 -1.37 6.34 -2.51
CA TRP A 321 -1.61 5.00 -3.04
C TRP A 321 -1.11 4.81 -4.47
N GLY A 322 -0.42 3.69 -4.71
CA GLY A 322 0.20 3.30 -5.97
C GLY A 322 1.50 4.03 -6.31
N GLU A 323 2.01 4.93 -5.46
CA GLU A 323 3.31 5.58 -5.69
C GLU A 323 4.48 4.63 -5.45
N GLN A 324 5.51 4.82 -6.27
CA GLN A 324 6.77 4.07 -6.21
C GLN A 324 7.88 4.97 -5.67
N MET A 325 8.74 4.36 -4.86
CA MET A 325 10.05 4.89 -4.47
C MET A 325 11.13 3.89 -4.89
N VAL A 326 12.24 4.38 -5.39
CA VAL A 326 13.37 3.57 -5.85
C VAL A 326 14.55 3.78 -4.92
N TRP A 327 15.05 2.71 -4.32
CA TRP A 327 16.33 2.75 -3.61
C TRP A 327 17.48 2.50 -4.58
N LYS A 328 18.43 3.43 -4.60
CA LYS A 328 19.64 3.30 -5.40
C LYS A 328 20.76 4.17 -4.82
N ASN A 329 21.98 3.63 -4.77
CA ASN A 329 23.17 4.35 -4.31
C ASN A 329 22.99 4.99 -2.92
N GLY A 330 22.33 4.29 -2.00
CA GLY A 330 22.14 4.75 -0.62
C GLY A 330 21.06 5.82 -0.43
N LYS A 331 20.19 6.07 -1.42
CA LYS A 331 19.15 7.10 -1.35
C LYS A 331 17.84 6.62 -1.99
N LEU A 332 16.73 7.20 -1.53
CA LEU A 332 15.45 7.11 -2.22
C LEU A 332 15.39 8.15 -3.34
N ILE A 333 14.97 7.70 -4.52
CA ILE A 333 14.66 8.52 -5.69
C ILE A 333 13.29 8.10 -6.25
N ARG A 334 12.78 8.86 -7.21
CA ARG A 334 11.55 8.51 -7.91
C ARG A 334 11.77 7.46 -8.98
#